data_AF-A0A3L6GA30-F1
#
_entry.id   AF-A0A3L6GA30-F1
#
_cell.length_a   1.000
_cell.length_b   1.000
_cell.length_c   1.000
_cell.angle_alpha   90.00
_cell.angle_beta   90.00
_cell.angle_gamma   90.00
#
_symmetry.space_group_name_H-M   'P 1'
#
loop_
_entity.id
_entity.type
_entity.pdbx_description
1 polymer ?
#
loop_
_entity_poly.entity_id
_entity_poly.type
_entity_poly.pdbx_seq_one_letter_code
_entity_poly.pdbx_strand_id
1 'polypeptide(L)' 'MEDSSAVVEKLAFGRKLGGEPKKKAVSRSVKAELQFLVGRIRRYLKEGQYAQRVGRGAPVFFASVLEYLAAEVL' A
#
# COMPACT_ATOMS: atom_id res chain seq x y z
N MET A 1 -16.64 -42.66 -12.69
CA MET A 1 -15.50 -42.31 -13.54
C MET A 1 -15.87 -41.17 -14.47
N GLU A 2 -16.19 -39.98 -13.98
CA GLU A 2 -15.48 -39.09 -13.03
C GLU A 2 -14.52 -38.12 -13.74
N ASP A 3 -14.83 -36.84 -13.55
CA ASP A 3 -13.88 -35.78 -13.22
C ASP A 3 -12.92 -35.32 -14.31
N SER A 4 -13.44 -34.56 -15.27
CA SER A 4 -12.60 -33.59 -16.01
C SER A 4 -13.16 -32.16 -15.98
N SER A 5 -14.31 -31.91 -15.36
CA SER A 5 -14.88 -30.57 -15.18
C SER A 5 -14.26 -29.77 -14.02
N ALA A 6 -13.49 -30.41 -13.13
CA ALA A 6 -13.00 -29.78 -11.89
C ALA A 6 -11.67 -29.01 -12.02
N VAL A 7 -10.95 -29.09 -13.15
CA VAL A 7 -9.62 -28.45 -13.26
C VAL A 7 -9.69 -27.03 -13.83
N VAL A 8 -10.79 -26.65 -14.49
CA VAL A 8 -10.96 -25.29 -15.06
C VAL A 8 -11.49 -24.29 -14.02
N GLU A 9 -11.94 -24.75 -12.84
CA GLU A 9 -12.66 -23.93 -11.87
C GLU A 9 -11.77 -23.11 -10.89
N LYS A 10 -10.43 -23.15 -11.00
CA LYS A 10 -9.54 -22.50 -10.02
C LYS A 10 -8.69 -21.33 -10.54
N LEU A 11 -9.23 -20.50 -11.43
CA LEU A 11 -8.63 -19.18 -11.73
C LEU A 11 -9.57 -17.97 -11.61
N ALA A 12 -10.74 -18.14 -10.98
CA ALA A 12 -11.70 -17.05 -10.77
C ALA A 12 -11.74 -16.50 -9.33
N PHE A 13 -10.76 -16.79 -8.47
CA PHE A 13 -10.71 -16.22 -7.12
C PHE A 13 -10.00 -14.86 -7.13
N GLY A 14 -10.76 -13.78 -7.37
CA GLY A 14 -10.32 -12.46 -6.91
C GLY A 14 -10.77 -11.22 -7.70
N ARG A 15 -11.47 -11.34 -8.82
CA ARG A 15 -12.10 -10.17 -9.45
C ARG A 15 -13.58 -10.19 -9.16
N LYS A 16 -13.99 -9.49 -8.09
CA LYS A 16 -15.39 -9.08 -7.90
C LYS A 16 -15.85 -8.34 -9.16
N LEU A 17 -16.59 -9.05 -10.01
CA LEU A 17 -17.37 -8.53 -11.13
C LEU A 17 -18.69 -8.05 -10.51
N GLY A 18 -18.72 -6.79 -10.08
CA GLY A 18 -19.89 -6.23 -9.42
C GLY A 18 -19.51 -5.14 -8.44
N GLY A 19 -19.26 -3.94 -8.97
CA GLY A 19 -19.01 -2.75 -8.18
C GLY A 19 -18.84 -1.55 -9.10
N GLU A 20 -19.51 -0.45 -8.74
CA GLU A 20 -19.40 0.84 -9.40
C GLU A 20 -17.95 1.19 -9.77
N PRO A 21 -17.73 1.99 -10.83
CA PRO A 21 -16.39 2.37 -11.29
C PRO A 21 -15.54 2.87 -10.11
N LYS A 22 -14.48 2.10 -9.79
CA LYS A 22 -13.58 2.44 -8.69
C LYS A 22 -12.96 3.80 -8.97
N LYS A 23 -13.14 4.74 -8.03
CA LYS A 23 -12.43 6.03 -8.04
C LYS A 23 -10.93 5.77 -8.22
N LYS A 24 -10.28 6.61 -9.03
CA LYS A 24 -8.83 6.51 -9.28
C LYS A 24 -8.08 6.44 -7.95
N ALA A 25 -7.15 5.50 -7.85
CA ALA A 25 -6.34 5.33 -6.65
C ALA A 25 -5.41 6.54 -6.49
N VAL A 26 -5.62 7.33 -5.43
CA VAL A 26 -4.71 8.43 -5.07
C VAL A 26 -3.63 7.91 -4.12
N SER A 27 -2.38 8.25 -4.39
CA SER A 27 -1.23 7.82 -3.59
C SER A 27 -1.30 8.39 -2.17
N ARG A 28 -0.67 7.72 -1.21
CA ARG A 28 -0.65 8.20 0.19
C ARG A 28 0.18 9.46 0.37
N SER A 29 1.22 9.65 -0.44
CA SER A 29 2.01 10.88 -0.47
C SER A 29 1.17 12.05 -0.92
N VAL A 30 0.42 11.91 -2.03
CA VAL A 30 -0.49 12.96 -2.52
C VAL A 30 -1.58 13.27 -1.49
N LYS A 31 -2.14 12.25 -0.83
CA LYS A 31 -3.13 12.47 0.25
C LYS A 31 -2.56 13.13 1.50
N ALA A 32 -1.26 13.00 1.74
CA ALA A 32 -0.57 13.58 2.88
C ALA A 32 0.11 14.91 2.53
N GLU A 33 0.05 15.32 1.26
CA GLU A 33 0.71 16.53 0.74
C GLU A 33 2.23 16.54 0.97
N LEU A 34 2.84 15.35 0.96
CA LEU A 34 4.28 15.17 1.13
C LEU A 34 4.93 14.79 -0.19
N GLN A 35 6.09 15.38 -0.49
CA GLN A 35 6.94 14.97 -1.63
C GLN A 35 7.53 13.58 -1.41
N PHE A 36 7.84 13.22 -0.17
CA PHE A 36 8.45 11.94 0.15
C PHE A 36 7.46 10.77 -0.01
N LEU A 37 7.97 9.61 -0.44
CA LEU A 37 7.16 8.43 -0.78
C LEU A 37 6.72 7.66 0.48
N VAL A 38 5.60 8.09 1.09
CA VAL A 38 4.93 7.46 2.25
C VAL A 38 4.69 5.96 2.06
N GLY A 39 4.30 5.55 0.84
CA GLY A 39 4.07 4.14 0.52
C GLY A 39 5.33 3.28 0.63
N ARG A 40 6.48 3.83 0.24
CA ARG A 40 7.78 3.17 0.30
C ARG A 40 8.28 3.07 1.75
N ILE A 41 8.13 4.15 2.51
CA ILE A 41 8.49 4.17 3.95
C ILE A 41 7.70 3.11 4.71
N ARG A 42 6.40 2.96 4.46
CA ARG A 42 5.61 1.88 5.07
C ARG A 42 6.15 0.48 4.74
N ARG A 43 6.62 0.27 3.51
CA ARG A 43 7.21 -1.02 3.11
C ARG A 43 8.49 -1.28 3.91
N TYR A 44 9.39 -0.30 3.98
CA TYR A 44 10.63 -0.43 4.74
C TYR A 44 10.41 -0.60 6.24
N LEU A 45 9.40 0.05 6.83
CA LEU A 45 9.05 -0.18 8.23
C LEU A 45 8.57 -1.61 8.51
N LYS A 46 7.98 -2.29 7.52
CA LYS A 46 7.59 -3.69 7.64
C LYS A 46 8.72 -4.66 7.36
N GLU A 47 9.52 -4.39 6.32
CA GLU A 47 10.67 -5.22 5.95
C GLU A 47 11.76 -5.19 7.03
N GLY A 48 11.97 -4.05 7.68
CA GLY A 48 12.92 -3.93 8.79
C GLY A 48 12.43 -4.52 10.13
N GLN A 49 11.23 -5.11 10.18
CA GLN A 49 10.67 -5.77 11.37
C GLN A 49 10.70 -4.93 12.66
N TYR A 50 10.67 -3.61 12.57
CA TYR A 50 10.77 -2.70 13.72
C TYR A 50 9.61 -2.82 14.73
N ALA A 51 8.48 -3.38 14.30
CA ALA A 51 7.35 -3.71 15.16
C ALA A 51 6.48 -4.81 14.53
N GLN A 52 5.76 -5.56 15.37
CA GLN A 52 4.80 -6.57 14.90
C GLN A 52 3.68 -5.96 14.03
N ARG A 53 3.28 -4.71 14.32
CA ARG A 53 2.29 -3.95 13.55
C ARG A 53 2.75 -2.52 13.36
N VAL A 54 2.62 -2.02 12.13
CA VAL A 54 2.90 -0.62 11.77
C VAL A 54 1.58 0.13 11.64
N GLY A 55 1.37 1.13 12.51
CA GLY A 55 0.19 2.00 12.50
C GLY A 55 0.04 2.78 11.19
N ARG A 56 -1.19 3.21 10.87
CA ARG A 56 -1.48 3.90 9.60
C ARG A 56 -0.78 5.26 9.49
N GLY A 57 -0.65 5.99 10.61
CA GLY A 57 0.00 7.30 10.68
C GLY A 57 1.53 7.27 10.75
N ALA A 58 2.11 6.16 11.22
CA ALA A 58 3.56 6.01 11.36
C ALA A 58 4.36 6.37 10.08
N PRO A 59 4.03 5.84 8.88
CA PRO A 59 4.78 6.18 7.67
C PRO A 59 4.54 7.62 7.21
N VAL A 60 3.45 8.29 7.61
CA VAL A 60 3.19 9.70 7.27
C VAL A 60 4.05 10.60 8.15
N PHE A 61 4.04 10.36 9.47
CA PHE A 61 4.88 11.08 10.42
C PHE A 61 6.37 10.96 10.09
N PHE A 62 6.82 9.74 9.75
CA PHE A 62 8.22 9.52 9.39
C PHE A 62 8.58 10.23 8.08
N ALA A 63 7.69 10.21 7.08
CA ALA A 63 7.89 10.94 5.84
C ALA A 63 8.00 12.46 6.08
N SER A 64 7.12 13.04 6.90
CA SER A 64 7.12 14.48 7.17
C SER A 64 8.39 14.94 7.89
N VAL A 65 8.87 14.17 8.87
CA VAL A 65 10.11 14.50 9.59
C VAL A 65 11.31 14.46 8.65
N LEU A 66 11.42 13.42 7.81
CA LEU A 66 12.52 13.31 6.85
C LEU A 66 12.47 14.41 5.78
N GLU A 67 11.28 14.75 5.30
CA GLU A 67 11.09 15.82 4.31
C GLU A 67 11.46 17.18 4.91
N TYR A 68 11.02 17.46 6.14
CA TYR A 68 11.41 18.67 6.86
C TYR A 68 12.93 18.78 7.03
N LEU A 69 13.58 17.72 7.53
CA LEU A 69 15.03 17.72 7.73
C LEU A 69 15.80 17.89 6.41
N ALA A 70 15.33 17.26 5.33
CA ALA A 70 15.94 17.41 4.01
C ALA A 70 15.76 18.85 3.47
N ALA A 71 14.60 19.46 3.68
CA ALA A 71 14.32 20.83 3.27
C ALA A 71 15.07 21.88 4.09
N GLU A 72 15.45 21.58 5.32
CA GLU A 72 16.24 22.48 6.16
C GLU A 72 17.73 22.49 5.76
N VAL A 73 18.25 21.35 5.27
CA VAL A 73 19.66 21.20 4.90
C VAL A 73 19.95 21.65 3.46
N LEU A 74 18.95 21.57 2.58
CA LEU A 74 19.04 21.97 1.17
C LEU A 74 18.68 23.45 0.99
#